data_AF-A0A091USD1-F1
#
_entry.id   AF-A0A091USD1-F1
#
_cell.length_a   1.000
_cell.length_b   1.000
_cell.length_c   1.000
_cell.angle_alpha   90.00
_cell.angle_beta   90.00
_cell.angle_gamma   90.00
#
_symmetry.space_group_name_H-M   'P 1'
#
loop_
_entity.id
_entity.type
_entity.pdbx_description
1 polymer ?
#
loop_
_entity_poly.entity_id
_entity_poly.type
_entity_poly.pdbx_seq_one_letter_code
_entity_poly.pdbx_strand_id
1 'polypeptide(L)'
;GAQIIDLMMLVIDVTKGMQTQSAECLVIGQIACQKMVVVLNKIDLLPEGKRQSAIEKMTKKMQKTLENTKFCGCPVVAVAAKPGGPEAPESENPLGVSELIEVLKSQAYLPSRDPSGHFLMAVDHCFSIKGQGTVMTGTILSGSVSLGDNVEIPALKVTKKVKSMQMFHTPVTYAMQGDRVGVCVTQFDPKLLERGLICTPESLHTIHAAIISLKKIQYFRGALQTKAKFHITVGHETVMGRVMFFSPAPADFNEEIQENVFDFEKDYLYQEEYLSKDSNSSEENKENDQAGEVQLPRQQWALVEFEKPVTCPKLSLVIGSKLDTDIHANTCRLAFHGVLLQGTEDKNYTETFLPKLKVYKLKHKEGQVERVMDDYSVIGRSLFKKETNIQIFVGLKVKLSTGEDGIIDGGFGQSGKFKIRIPDGLKPDTKMLLTVASKKKSKAGKGDTTKEDESSKNDAAQPVTISLLFKRYVFDMQKKMIQS
;
A
#
# COMPACT_ATOMS: atom_id res chain seq x y z
N GLY A 1 10.59 -2.49 16.86
CA GLY A 1 11.99 -2.07 17.00
C GLY A 1 12.16 -0.61 16.63
N ALA A 2 12.10 -0.27 15.35
CA ALA A 2 12.32 1.12 14.92
C ALA A 2 11.25 2.14 15.39
N GLN A 3 10.09 1.68 15.86
CA GLN A 3 9.02 2.52 16.41
C GLN A 3 9.18 2.87 17.91
N ILE A 4 10.18 2.31 18.59
CA ILE A 4 10.48 2.59 20.01
C ILE A 4 11.78 3.39 20.19
N ILE A 5 12.29 4.02 19.12
CA ILE A 5 13.55 4.76 19.12
C ILE A 5 13.38 6.15 18.49
N ASP A 6 14.04 7.14 19.07
CA ASP A 6 14.04 8.52 18.57
C ASP A 6 15.18 8.75 17.56
N LEU A 7 16.34 8.14 17.81
CA LEU A 7 17.56 8.22 17.01
C LEU A 7 18.01 6.82 16.59
N MET A 8 18.26 6.63 15.30
CA MET A 8 18.75 5.37 14.75
C MET A 8 20.26 5.41 14.49
N MET A 9 21.00 4.40 14.93
CA MET A 9 22.36 4.14 14.45
C MET A 9 22.34 3.12 13.32
N LEU A 10 22.79 3.51 12.13
CA LEU A 10 22.99 2.58 11.02
C LEU A 10 24.46 2.12 11.01
N VAL A 11 24.70 0.94 11.56
CA VAL A 11 26.04 0.35 11.63
C VAL A 11 26.38 -0.32 10.30
N ILE A 12 27.51 0.07 9.71
CA ILE A 12 28.02 -0.42 8.43
C ILE A 12 29.41 -1.01 8.67
N ASP A 13 29.64 -2.21 8.15
CA ASP A 13 30.99 -2.77 8.07
C ASP A 13 31.80 -1.97 7.04
N VAL A 14 32.83 -1.25 7.47
CA VAL A 14 33.61 -0.35 6.61
C VAL A 14 34.27 -1.07 5.43
N THR A 15 34.54 -2.37 5.57
CA THR A 15 35.17 -3.18 4.53
C THR A 15 34.20 -3.62 3.44
N LYS A 16 32.92 -3.81 3.78
CA LYS A 16 31.87 -4.31 2.87
C LYS A 16 30.96 -3.20 2.34
N GLY A 17 30.79 -2.14 3.13
CA GLY A 17 29.85 -1.07 2.86
C GLY A 17 28.38 -1.49 2.99
N MET A 18 27.50 -0.81 2.24
CA MET A 18 26.06 -1.05 2.30
C MET A 18 25.71 -2.46 1.80
N GLN A 19 25.14 -3.28 2.69
CA GLN A 19 24.62 -4.61 2.36
C GLN A 19 23.09 -4.57 2.23
N THR A 20 22.47 -5.67 1.78
CA THR A 20 21.02 -5.75 1.58
C THR A 20 20.23 -5.37 2.83
N GLN A 21 20.57 -5.94 3.99
CA GLN A 21 19.90 -5.63 5.25
C GLN A 21 20.16 -4.19 5.71
N SER A 22 21.35 -3.64 5.46
CA SER A 22 21.66 -2.23 5.75
C SER A 22 20.76 -1.30 4.93
N ALA A 23 20.49 -1.63 3.67
CA ALA A 23 19.58 -0.88 2.82
C ALA A 23 18.11 -0.99 3.30
N GLU A 24 17.66 -2.18 3.72
CA GLU A 24 16.33 -2.35 4.33
C GLU A 24 16.19 -1.58 5.64
N CYS A 25 17.20 -1.61 6.51
CA CYS A 25 17.23 -0.82 7.73
C CYS A 25 17.18 0.69 7.45
N LEU A 26 17.89 1.17 6.43
CA LEU A 26 17.80 2.57 5.99
C LEU A 26 16.36 2.93 5.55
N VAL A 27 15.69 2.05 4.83
CA VAL A 27 14.27 2.25 4.45
C VAL A 27 13.38 2.31 5.69
N ILE A 28 13.55 1.40 6.64
CA ILE A 28 12.79 1.41 7.90
C ILE A 28 13.05 2.71 8.68
N GLY A 29 14.30 3.17 8.75
CA GLY A 29 14.65 4.45 9.38
C GLY A 29 13.93 5.61 8.69
N GLN A 30 13.92 5.64 7.34
CA GLN A 30 13.21 6.67 6.58
C GLN A 30 11.71 6.71 6.88
N ILE A 31 11.12 5.57 7.23
CA ILE A 31 9.70 5.48 7.56
C ILE A 31 9.44 5.82 9.03
N ALA A 32 10.25 5.32 9.96
CA ALA A 32 9.93 5.32 11.39
C ALA A 32 10.73 6.31 12.27
N CYS A 33 11.95 6.70 11.88
CA CYS A 33 12.87 7.45 12.76
C CYS A 33 13.10 8.88 12.24
N GLN A 34 13.23 9.88 13.10
CA GLN A 34 13.42 11.27 12.62
C GLN A 34 14.87 11.59 12.33
N LYS A 35 15.80 11.11 13.16
CA LYS A 35 17.24 11.31 13.00
C LYS A 35 17.98 9.99 12.87
N MET A 36 19.17 10.05 12.27
CA MET A 36 20.06 8.90 12.11
C MET A 36 21.52 9.33 12.26
N VAL A 37 22.37 8.40 12.72
CA VAL A 37 23.84 8.50 12.66
C VAL A 37 24.36 7.24 11.95
N VAL A 38 25.26 7.42 10.98
CA VAL A 38 25.93 6.28 10.34
C VAL A 38 27.21 5.96 11.12
N VAL A 39 27.40 4.68 11.43
CA VAL A 39 28.57 4.20 12.16
C VAL A 39 29.36 3.23 11.29
N LEU A 40 30.53 3.64 10.82
CA LEU A 40 31.46 2.80 10.07
C LEU A 40 32.28 1.96 11.05
N ASN A 41 31.86 0.71 11.30
CA ASN A 41 32.51 -0.20 12.23
C ASN A 41 33.62 -1.02 11.54
N LYS A 42 34.51 -1.61 12.35
CA LYS A 42 35.64 -2.47 11.97
C LYS A 42 36.77 -1.75 11.22
N ILE A 43 37.10 -0.53 11.65
CA ILE A 43 38.21 0.24 11.06
C ILE A 43 39.59 -0.38 11.29
N ASP A 44 39.71 -1.26 12.29
CA ASP A 44 40.92 -2.02 12.62
C ASP A 44 41.32 -2.96 11.48
N LEU A 45 40.35 -3.51 10.74
CA LEU A 45 40.59 -4.39 9.59
C LEU A 45 41.19 -3.66 8.37
N LEU A 46 41.18 -2.32 8.37
CA LEU A 46 41.80 -1.54 7.31
C LEU A 46 43.31 -1.41 7.58
N PRO A 47 44.15 -1.59 6.54
CA PRO A 47 45.60 -1.40 6.67
C PRO A 47 45.93 0.01 7.16
N GLU A 48 46.78 0.14 8.19
CA GLU A 48 47.05 1.42 8.86
C GLU A 48 47.42 2.55 7.89
N GLY A 49 48.34 2.30 6.95
CA GLY A 49 48.77 3.29 5.97
C GLY A 49 47.69 3.75 4.97
N LYS A 50 46.56 3.04 4.85
CA LYS A 50 45.44 3.38 3.96
C LYS A 50 44.11 3.60 4.70
N ARG A 51 44.09 3.43 6.03
CA ARG A 51 42.88 3.44 6.86
C ARG A 51 42.09 4.74 6.70
N GLN A 52 42.75 5.88 6.87
CA GLN A 52 42.10 7.19 6.78
C GLN A 52 41.48 7.45 5.39
N SER A 53 42.24 7.20 4.32
CA SER A 53 41.75 7.36 2.95
C SER A 53 40.55 6.44 2.63
N ALA A 54 40.57 5.21 3.13
CA ALA A 54 39.46 4.27 2.96
C ALA A 54 38.19 4.72 3.73
N ILE A 55 38.35 5.21 4.96
CA ILE A 55 37.25 5.77 5.76
C ILE A 55 36.63 6.98 5.06
N GLU A 56 37.44 7.91 4.55
CA GLU A 56 36.95 9.09 3.81
C GLU A 56 36.19 8.71 2.54
N LYS A 57 36.73 7.75 1.77
CA LYS A 57 36.07 7.23 0.58
C LYS A 57 34.72 6.60 0.91
N MET A 58 34.66 5.81 1.99
CA MET A 58 33.42 5.17 2.43
C MET A 58 32.41 6.20 2.96
N THR A 59 32.88 7.22 3.67
CA THR A 59 32.06 8.34 4.16
C THR A 59 31.40 9.09 3.02
N LYS A 60 32.16 9.49 1.99
CA LYS A 60 31.62 10.13 0.78
C LYS A 60 30.60 9.24 0.07
N LYS A 61 30.85 7.93 0.01
CA LYS A 61 29.90 6.96 -0.56
C LYS A 61 28.59 6.93 0.21
N MET A 62 28.63 6.93 1.55
CA MET A 62 27.43 6.98 2.38
C MET A 62 26.67 8.30 2.22
N GLN A 63 27.36 9.43 2.23
CA GLN A 63 26.74 10.74 1.99
C GLN A 63 25.97 10.76 0.65
N LYS A 64 26.60 10.26 -0.43
CA LYS A 64 25.93 10.14 -1.73
C LYS A 64 24.72 9.20 -1.72
N THR A 65 24.79 8.08 -0.99
CA THR A 65 23.63 7.17 -0.86
C THR A 65 22.46 7.83 -0.12
N LEU A 66 22.76 8.71 0.84
CA LEU A 66 21.76 9.36 1.70
C LEU A 66 21.22 10.67 1.15
N GLU A 67 21.81 11.20 0.08
CA GLU A 67 21.48 12.49 -0.53
C GLU A 67 20.00 12.65 -0.88
N ASN A 68 19.38 11.59 -1.41
CA ASN A 68 17.95 11.57 -1.78
C ASN A 68 17.02 11.09 -0.66
N THR A 69 17.52 11.06 0.58
CA THR A 69 16.75 10.62 1.75
C THR A 69 16.58 11.77 2.73
N LYS A 70 15.65 11.62 3.68
CA LYS A 70 15.49 12.59 4.78
C LYS A 70 16.69 12.68 5.71
N PHE A 71 17.67 11.78 5.58
CA PHE A 71 18.90 11.75 6.37
C PHE A 71 20.10 12.37 5.64
N CYS A 72 19.85 13.16 4.59
CA CYS A 72 20.89 13.93 3.93
C CYS A 72 21.64 14.78 4.97
N GLY A 73 22.98 14.72 4.94
CA GLY A 73 23.84 15.44 5.87
C GLY A 73 23.96 14.83 7.28
N CYS A 74 23.44 13.62 7.53
CA CYS A 74 23.62 13.00 8.85
C CYS A 74 25.09 12.70 9.17
N PRO A 75 25.51 12.74 10.45
CA PRO A 75 26.88 12.42 10.83
C PRO A 75 27.29 11.00 10.47
N VAL A 76 28.56 10.84 10.09
CA VAL A 76 29.21 9.55 9.83
C VAL A 76 30.42 9.45 10.75
N VAL A 77 30.42 8.46 11.65
CA VAL A 77 31.48 8.26 12.64
C VAL A 77 32.16 6.92 12.39
N ALA A 78 33.48 6.87 12.49
CA ALA A 78 34.28 5.67 12.24
C ALA A 78 34.75 5.06 13.57
N VAL A 79 34.49 3.78 13.79
CA VAL A 79 34.77 3.09 15.07
C VAL A 79 35.31 1.67 14.84
N ALA A 80 36.01 1.13 15.83
CA ALA A 80 36.23 -0.30 15.96
C ALA A 80 35.74 -0.71 17.36
N ALA A 81 34.54 -1.29 17.42
CA ALA A 81 33.91 -1.65 18.69
C ALA A 81 34.63 -2.81 19.41
N LYS A 82 35.22 -3.73 18.65
CA LYS A 82 36.04 -4.85 19.15
C LYS A 82 37.21 -5.08 18.19
N PRO A 83 38.32 -4.34 18.34
CA PRO A 83 39.52 -4.54 17.54
C PRO A 83 40.03 -5.99 17.67
N GLY A 84 40.55 -6.56 16.58
CA GLY A 84 41.12 -7.91 16.57
C GLY A 84 40.10 -9.06 16.63
N GLY A 85 38.80 -8.77 16.75
CA GLY A 85 37.73 -9.75 16.66
C GLY A 85 37.48 -10.54 17.94
N PRO A 86 36.79 -11.70 17.88
CA PRO A 86 36.33 -12.41 19.07
C PRO A 86 37.46 -13.00 19.93
N GLU A 87 38.59 -13.34 19.30
CA GLU A 87 39.76 -13.97 19.92
C GLU A 87 40.78 -12.96 20.48
N ALA A 88 40.60 -11.67 20.20
CA ALA A 88 41.48 -10.63 20.72
C ALA A 88 41.35 -10.54 22.26
N PRO A 89 42.47 -10.30 22.97
CA PRO A 89 42.44 -10.11 24.40
C PRO A 89 41.58 -8.89 24.79
N GLU A 90 40.87 -8.98 25.91
CA GLU A 90 39.99 -7.89 26.41
C GLU A 90 40.72 -6.56 26.68
N SER A 91 42.05 -6.58 26.69
CA SER A 91 42.90 -5.39 26.81
C SER A 91 42.88 -4.46 25.59
N GLU A 92 42.42 -4.93 24.42
CA GLU A 92 42.30 -4.06 23.25
C GLU A 92 41.11 -3.10 23.39
N ASN A 93 41.44 -1.82 23.58
CA ASN A 93 40.42 -0.80 23.78
C ASN A 93 39.66 -0.48 22.47
N PRO A 94 38.32 -0.34 22.53
CA PRO A 94 37.53 0.13 21.40
C PRO A 94 38.01 1.48 20.88
N LEU A 95 38.09 1.63 19.55
CA LEU A 95 38.55 2.85 18.89
C LEU A 95 37.35 3.72 18.47
N GLY A 96 37.44 5.04 18.68
CA GLY A 96 36.44 6.02 18.21
C GLY A 96 35.12 6.05 18.98
N VAL A 97 34.95 5.22 20.03
CA VAL A 97 33.69 5.15 20.79
C VAL A 97 33.41 6.44 21.57
N SER A 98 34.44 7.10 22.11
CA SER A 98 34.27 8.38 22.81
C SER A 98 33.73 9.47 21.88
N GLU A 99 34.23 9.54 20.64
CA GLU A 99 33.71 10.46 19.62
C GLU A 99 32.27 10.13 19.26
N LEU A 100 31.94 8.84 19.09
CA LEU A 100 30.57 8.40 18.85
C LEU A 100 29.62 8.85 19.96
N ILE A 101 30.03 8.74 21.23
CA ILE A 101 29.22 9.19 22.37
C ILE A 101 28.96 10.70 22.29
N GLU A 102 29.98 11.51 22.00
CA GLU A 102 29.81 12.97 21.85
C GLU A 102 28.91 13.34 20.67
N VAL A 103 29.05 12.64 19.53
CA VAL A 103 28.14 12.82 18.39
C VAL A 103 26.71 12.44 18.77
N LEU A 104 26.50 11.30 19.44
CA LEU A 104 25.17 10.89 19.89
C LEU A 104 24.57 11.91 20.85
N LYS A 105 25.33 12.46 21.80
CA LYS A 105 24.87 13.53 22.68
C LYS A 105 24.45 14.78 21.90
N SER A 106 25.22 15.18 20.89
CA SER A 106 24.91 16.37 20.06
C SER A 106 23.71 16.16 19.13
N GLN A 107 23.45 14.92 18.69
CA GLN A 107 22.36 14.58 17.78
C GLN A 107 21.07 14.21 18.51
N ALA A 108 21.19 13.67 19.73
CA ALA A 108 20.08 13.37 20.59
C ALA A 108 19.21 14.61 20.78
N TYR A 109 17.91 14.40 20.74
CA TYR A 109 16.91 15.42 20.95
C TYR A 109 15.78 14.78 21.72
N LEU A 110 15.12 15.57 22.57
CA LEU A 110 13.92 15.12 23.24
C LEU A 110 12.73 15.48 22.35
N PRO A 111 12.01 14.50 21.77
CA PRO A 111 10.78 14.80 21.05
C PRO A 111 9.74 15.41 22.02
N SER A 112 8.77 16.13 21.46
CA SER A 112 7.61 16.58 22.25
C SER A 112 6.85 15.35 22.74
N ARG A 113 6.97 15.06 24.04
CA ARG A 113 6.29 13.94 24.69
C ARG A 113 4.97 14.45 25.27
N ASP A 114 3.87 13.90 24.79
CA ASP A 114 2.53 14.25 25.27
C ASP A 114 2.00 13.13 26.16
N PRO A 115 1.76 13.38 27.46
CA PRO A 115 1.14 12.41 28.36
C PRO A 115 -0.37 12.24 28.13
N SER A 116 -0.98 13.07 27.27
CA SER A 116 -2.41 13.01 26.96
C SER A 116 -2.78 11.81 26.08
N GLY A 117 -4.07 11.49 26.05
CA GLY A 117 -4.60 10.36 25.29
C GLY A 117 -4.48 9.03 26.01
N HIS A 118 -4.65 7.94 25.24
CA HIS A 118 -4.65 6.60 25.80
C HIS A 118 -3.23 6.07 26.02
N PHE A 119 -3.05 5.42 27.16
CA PHE A 119 -1.83 4.70 27.48
C PHE A 119 -1.61 3.57 26.48
N LEU A 120 -0.42 3.51 25.90
CA LEU A 120 0.04 2.41 25.09
C LEU A 120 1.50 2.14 25.40
N MET A 121 1.85 0.91 25.73
CA MET A 121 3.22 0.49 26.01
C MET A 121 3.56 -0.77 25.23
N ALA A 122 4.70 -0.73 24.55
CA ALA A 122 5.29 -1.90 23.90
C ALA A 122 6.11 -2.67 24.93
N VAL A 123 5.73 -3.92 25.18
CA VAL A 123 6.41 -4.84 26.10
C VAL A 123 7.51 -5.59 25.34
N ASP A 124 8.74 -5.51 25.84
CA ASP A 124 9.90 -6.25 25.32
C ASP A 124 10.24 -7.51 26.13
N HIS A 125 9.95 -7.51 27.45
CA HIS A 125 10.14 -8.68 28.30
C HIS A 125 9.00 -8.82 29.31
N CYS A 126 8.62 -10.06 29.61
CA CYS A 126 7.63 -10.40 30.61
C CYS A 126 8.15 -11.57 31.46
N PHE A 127 8.07 -11.44 32.78
CA PHE A 127 8.51 -12.48 33.72
C PHE A 127 7.76 -12.38 35.04
N SER A 128 7.74 -13.46 35.81
CA SER A 128 7.05 -13.50 37.11
C SER A 128 8.04 -13.36 38.27
N ILE A 129 7.63 -12.64 39.30
CA ILE A 129 8.34 -12.55 40.58
C ILE A 129 7.47 -13.21 41.65
N LYS A 130 7.99 -14.28 42.26
CA LYS A 130 7.30 -15.04 43.30
C LYS A 130 6.85 -14.11 44.44
N GLY A 131 5.56 -14.12 44.72
CA GLY A 131 4.96 -13.31 45.79
C GLY A 131 4.60 -11.87 45.43
N GLN A 132 5.05 -11.33 44.30
CA GLN A 132 4.72 -9.96 43.86
C GLN A 132 3.70 -9.95 42.73
N GLY A 133 3.94 -10.77 41.70
CA GLY A 133 3.11 -10.84 40.51
C GLY A 133 3.95 -10.96 39.23
N THR A 134 3.39 -10.52 38.12
CA THR A 134 4.05 -10.56 36.80
C THR A 134 4.52 -9.16 36.43
N VAL A 135 5.78 -9.05 36.02
CA VAL A 135 6.44 -7.81 35.60
C VAL A 135 6.58 -7.79 34.09
N MET A 136 6.14 -6.68 33.49
CA MET A 136 6.30 -6.38 32.08
C MET A 136 7.24 -5.17 31.95
N THR A 137 8.34 -5.32 31.24
CA THR A 137 9.26 -4.21 30.96
C THR A 137 9.10 -3.76 29.51
N GLY A 138 9.11 -2.44 29.33
CA GLY A 138 9.18 -1.87 27.99
C GLY A 138 8.91 -0.39 27.91
N THR A 139 8.57 0.08 26.71
CA THR A 139 8.60 1.51 26.36
C THR A 139 7.19 2.04 26.13
N ILE A 140 6.85 3.15 26.78
CA ILE A 140 5.56 3.82 26.60
C ILE A 140 5.56 4.54 25.25
N LEU A 141 4.63 4.18 24.37
CA LEU A 141 4.47 4.75 23.04
C LEU A 141 3.56 5.98 23.02
N SER A 142 2.54 6.04 23.89
CA SER A 142 1.62 7.18 24.03
C SER A 142 0.98 7.22 25.41
N GLY A 143 0.50 8.40 25.80
CA GLY A 143 -0.23 8.61 27.05
C GLY A 143 0.66 8.50 28.28
N SER A 144 0.02 8.16 29.40
CA SER A 144 0.67 8.03 30.71
C SER A 144 0.03 6.92 31.54
N VAL A 145 0.76 6.46 32.56
CA VAL A 145 0.27 5.45 33.50
C VAL A 145 0.70 5.80 34.92
N SER A 146 -0.21 5.63 35.86
CA SER A 146 -0.02 5.86 37.29
C SER A 146 -0.21 4.57 38.08
N LEU A 147 0.33 4.55 39.30
CA LEU A 147 0.05 3.46 40.23
C LEU A 147 -1.44 3.34 40.50
N GLY A 148 -1.94 2.10 40.46
CA GLY A 148 -3.34 1.80 40.67
C GLY A 148 -4.21 1.90 39.42
N ASP A 149 -3.67 2.33 38.28
CA ASP A 149 -4.43 2.32 37.02
C ASP A 149 -4.72 0.89 36.56
N ASN A 150 -5.77 0.75 35.75
CA ASN A 150 -6.10 -0.50 35.08
C ASN A 150 -5.47 -0.49 33.69
N VAL A 151 -4.74 -1.55 33.36
CA VAL A 151 -4.16 -1.79 32.03
C VAL A 151 -4.74 -3.06 31.43
N GLU A 152 -5.09 -3.01 30.16
CA GLU A 152 -5.51 -4.16 29.39
C GLU A 152 -4.30 -4.83 28.74
N ILE A 153 -4.32 -6.16 28.71
CA ILE A 153 -3.38 -7.01 27.99
C ILE A 153 -4.17 -7.68 26.85
N PRO A 154 -4.22 -7.10 25.64
CA PRO A 154 -5.10 -7.56 24.56
C PRO A 154 -4.83 -9.02 24.14
N ALA A 155 -3.56 -9.44 24.15
CA ALA A 155 -3.17 -10.81 23.84
C ALA A 155 -3.84 -11.86 24.75
N LEU A 156 -4.19 -11.47 25.98
CA LEU A 156 -4.83 -12.32 26.98
C LEU A 156 -6.31 -11.98 27.18
N LYS A 157 -6.78 -10.85 26.65
CA LYS A 157 -8.13 -10.29 26.88
C LYS A 157 -8.45 -10.16 28.37
N VAL A 158 -7.47 -9.69 29.15
CA VAL A 158 -7.63 -9.45 30.59
C VAL A 158 -7.19 -8.04 30.95
N THR A 159 -7.90 -7.45 31.90
CA THR A 159 -7.54 -6.18 32.54
C THR A 159 -6.90 -6.46 33.90
N LYS A 160 -5.80 -5.78 34.19
CA LYS A 160 -5.05 -5.94 35.43
C LYS A 160 -4.72 -4.56 36.02
N LYS A 161 -4.72 -4.48 37.35
CA LYS A 161 -4.35 -3.27 38.07
C LYS A 161 -2.82 -3.18 38.22
N VAL A 162 -2.27 -1.98 37.98
CA VAL A 162 -0.85 -1.66 38.21
C VAL A 162 -0.59 -1.63 39.71
N LYS A 163 0.25 -2.55 40.20
CA LYS A 163 0.61 -2.66 41.62
C LYS A 163 1.83 -1.82 41.97
N SER A 164 2.87 -1.90 41.14
CA SER A 164 4.11 -1.16 41.30
C SER A 164 4.73 -0.86 39.95
N MET A 165 5.53 0.20 39.89
CA MET A 165 6.32 0.57 38.72
C MET A 165 7.74 0.91 39.15
N GLN A 166 8.72 0.58 38.30
CA GLN A 166 10.12 0.85 38.56
C GLN A 166 10.82 1.37 37.30
N MET A 167 11.61 2.42 37.47
CA MET A 167 12.45 3.02 36.43
C MET A 167 13.76 3.51 37.06
N PHE A 168 14.89 3.42 36.35
CA PHE A 168 16.22 3.80 36.86
C PHE A 168 16.57 3.21 38.24
N HIS A 169 16.24 1.94 38.47
CA HIS A 169 16.39 1.23 39.76
C HIS A 169 15.58 1.79 40.93
N THR A 170 14.69 2.76 40.70
CA THR A 170 13.87 3.41 41.74
C THR A 170 12.37 3.14 41.52
N PRO A 171 11.57 2.97 42.59
CA PRO A 171 10.13 2.89 42.46
C PRO A 171 9.56 4.25 42.01
N VAL A 172 8.64 4.22 41.04
CA VAL A 172 8.00 5.43 40.51
C VAL A 172 6.48 5.32 40.62
N THR A 173 5.81 6.45 40.79
CA THR A 173 4.34 6.52 40.91
C THR A 173 3.65 6.85 39.60
N TYR A 174 4.40 7.36 38.62
CA TYR A 174 3.93 7.88 37.34
C TYR A 174 4.99 7.65 36.26
N ALA A 175 4.55 7.35 35.03
CA ALA A 175 5.39 7.25 33.85
C ALA A 175 4.63 7.76 32.62
N MET A 176 5.34 8.30 31.62
CA MET A 176 4.73 8.90 30.42
C MET A 176 5.43 8.48 29.12
N GLN A 177 4.90 8.93 27.99
CA GLN A 177 5.43 8.66 26.66
C GLN A 177 6.97 8.76 26.58
N GLY A 178 7.57 7.70 26.03
CA GLY A 178 8.99 7.52 25.80
C GLY A 178 9.79 7.05 27.03
N ASP A 179 9.18 6.88 28.19
CA ASP A 179 9.82 6.25 29.34
C ASP A 179 9.91 4.73 29.12
N ARG A 180 11.04 4.14 29.53
CA ARG A 180 11.20 2.69 29.62
C ARG A 180 11.00 2.25 31.06
N VAL A 181 9.86 1.63 31.35
CA VAL A 181 9.41 1.31 32.71
C VAL A 181 9.15 -0.19 32.88
N GLY A 182 9.38 -0.70 34.09
CA GLY A 182 8.89 -2.00 34.53
C GLY A 182 7.56 -1.85 35.26
N VAL A 183 6.50 -2.49 34.77
CA VAL A 183 5.15 -2.45 35.34
C VAL A 183 4.82 -3.82 35.95
N CYS A 184 4.52 -3.85 37.24
CA CYS A 184 4.11 -5.06 37.95
C CYS A 184 2.60 -5.11 38.11
N VAL A 185 2.00 -6.24 37.76
CA VAL A 185 0.56 -6.50 37.85
C VAL A 185 0.27 -7.83 38.57
N THR A 186 -1.00 -8.08 38.88
CA THR A 186 -1.42 -9.38 39.42
C THR A 186 -1.02 -10.53 38.50
N GLN A 187 -0.49 -11.59 39.11
CA GLN A 187 0.09 -12.77 38.46
C GLN A 187 -0.73 -13.29 37.25
N PHE A 188 0.00 -13.60 36.18
CA PHE A 188 -0.42 -14.38 35.01
C PHE A 188 0.81 -15.10 34.43
N ASP A 189 0.60 -16.07 33.53
CA ASP A 189 1.70 -16.82 32.90
C ASP A 189 2.46 -15.95 31.88
N PRO A 190 3.77 -15.65 32.10
CA PRO A 190 4.57 -14.83 31.18
C PRO A 190 4.72 -15.44 29.79
N LYS A 191 4.60 -16.77 29.65
CA LYS A 191 4.72 -17.45 28.35
C LYS A 191 3.62 -17.06 27.38
N LEU A 192 2.50 -16.54 27.88
CA LEU A 192 1.40 -16.08 27.05
C LEU A 192 1.65 -14.67 26.47
N LEU A 193 2.67 -13.95 26.95
CA LEU A 193 3.03 -12.61 26.48
C LEU A 193 4.55 -12.41 26.56
N GLU A 194 5.31 -12.88 25.57
CA GLU A 194 6.75 -12.59 25.50
C GLU A 194 7.03 -11.15 25.04
N ARG A 195 6.36 -10.74 23.96
CA ARG A 195 6.36 -9.37 23.42
C ARG A 195 4.95 -9.02 22.99
N GLY A 196 4.55 -7.76 23.14
CA GLY A 196 3.22 -7.32 22.75
C GLY A 196 2.93 -5.89 23.18
N LEU A 197 1.64 -5.56 23.22
CA LEU A 197 1.14 -4.27 23.65
C LEU A 197 0.37 -4.42 24.96
N ILE A 198 0.49 -3.43 25.84
CA ILE A 198 -0.46 -3.19 26.92
C ILE A 198 -0.97 -1.77 26.80
N CYS A 199 -2.23 -1.54 27.16
CA CYS A 199 -2.87 -0.27 26.88
C CYS A 199 -3.92 0.10 27.93
N THR A 200 -4.46 1.32 27.83
CA THR A 200 -5.73 1.65 28.49
C THR A 200 -6.80 0.64 28.03
N PRO A 201 -7.64 0.12 28.94
CA PRO A 201 -8.73 -0.78 28.55
C PRO A 201 -9.63 -0.20 27.46
N GLU A 202 -10.03 -1.04 26.51
CA GLU A 202 -10.95 -0.72 25.40
C GLU A 202 -10.41 0.36 24.43
N SER A 203 -9.13 0.73 24.54
CA SER A 203 -8.52 1.76 23.67
C SER A 203 -7.94 1.23 22.37
N LEU A 204 -7.64 -0.07 22.31
CA LEU A 204 -7.12 -0.73 21.11
C LEU A 204 -8.21 -1.53 20.43
N HIS A 205 -8.24 -1.44 19.10
CA HIS A 205 -9.23 -2.11 18.28
C HIS A 205 -8.62 -3.33 17.59
N THR A 206 -9.35 -4.44 17.58
CA THR A 206 -8.98 -5.65 16.85
C THR A 206 -9.67 -5.64 15.49
N ILE A 207 -8.91 -5.48 14.42
CA ILE A 207 -9.46 -5.25 13.08
C ILE A 207 -9.24 -6.43 12.14
N HIS A 208 -10.18 -6.64 11.22
CA HIS A 208 -10.16 -7.70 10.21
C HIS A 208 -9.75 -7.21 8.81
N ALA A 209 -10.06 -5.95 8.51
CA ALA A 209 -9.63 -5.27 7.30
C ALA A 209 -9.33 -3.80 7.60
N ALA A 210 -8.54 -3.17 6.73
CA ALA A 210 -8.19 -1.76 6.87
C ALA A 210 -8.01 -1.07 5.51
N ILE A 211 -8.42 0.19 5.45
CA ILE A 211 -8.02 1.13 4.41
C ILE A 211 -6.74 1.82 4.88
N ILE A 212 -5.70 1.72 4.07
CA ILE A 212 -4.40 2.34 4.33
C ILE A 212 -4.07 3.34 3.23
N SER A 213 -3.41 4.45 3.59
CA SER A 213 -2.65 5.21 2.59
C SER A 213 -1.48 4.36 2.10
N LEU A 214 -0.99 4.61 0.89
CA LEU A 214 0.07 3.78 0.33
C LEU A 214 1.12 4.58 -0.43
N LYS A 215 2.37 4.30 -0.11
CA LYS A 215 3.57 4.74 -0.83
C LYS A 215 4.44 3.52 -1.13
N LYS A 216 4.69 3.26 -2.42
CA LYS A 216 5.61 2.20 -2.85
C LYS A 216 7.04 2.54 -2.42
N ILE A 217 7.77 1.55 -1.94
CA ILE A 217 9.19 1.70 -1.61
C ILE A 217 10.00 1.59 -2.91
N GLN A 218 10.75 2.64 -3.24
CA GLN A 218 11.50 2.75 -4.50
C GLN A 218 12.52 1.62 -4.75
N TYR A 219 13.04 1.01 -3.68
CA TYR A 219 14.02 -0.07 -3.78
C TYR A 219 13.38 -1.45 -4.02
N PHE A 220 12.05 -1.55 -3.93
CA PHE A 220 11.31 -2.76 -4.25
C PHE A 220 11.09 -2.87 -5.76
N ARG A 221 11.68 -3.91 -6.38
CA ARG A 221 11.62 -4.11 -7.83
C ARG A 221 10.32 -4.76 -8.31
N GLY A 222 9.53 -5.36 -7.42
CA GLY A 222 8.31 -6.06 -7.81
C GLY A 222 7.14 -5.11 -8.14
N ALA A 223 6.25 -5.60 -8.99
CA ALA A 223 4.91 -5.03 -9.19
C ALA A 223 4.06 -5.20 -7.92
N LEU A 224 3.25 -4.19 -7.60
CA LEU A 224 2.28 -4.27 -6.51
C LEU A 224 0.90 -4.59 -7.07
N GLN A 225 0.61 -5.88 -7.23
CA GLN A 225 -0.62 -6.35 -7.88
C GLN A 225 -1.77 -6.54 -6.88
N THR A 226 -2.97 -6.12 -7.27
CA THR A 226 -4.19 -6.37 -6.51
C THR A 226 -4.42 -7.88 -6.36
N LYS A 227 -4.92 -8.30 -5.20
CA LYS A 227 -5.07 -9.67 -4.69
C LYS A 227 -3.78 -10.40 -4.32
N ALA A 228 -2.61 -9.79 -4.53
CA ALA A 228 -1.37 -10.36 -4.02
C ALA A 228 -1.35 -10.37 -2.49
N LYS A 229 -0.71 -11.38 -1.92
CA LYS A 229 -0.49 -11.50 -0.47
C LYS A 229 0.82 -10.87 -0.05
N PHE A 230 0.83 -10.16 1.06
CA PHE A 230 2.02 -9.57 1.67
C PHE A 230 2.06 -9.87 3.16
N HIS A 231 3.26 -9.87 3.73
CA HIS A 231 3.46 -9.75 5.17
C HIS A 231 3.20 -8.29 5.54
N ILE A 232 2.12 -8.04 6.27
CA ILE A 232 1.70 -6.72 6.70
C ILE A 232 2.08 -6.56 8.17
N THR A 233 3.04 -5.68 8.43
CA THR A 233 3.39 -5.24 9.77
C THR A 233 2.54 -4.04 10.15
N VAL A 234 1.77 -4.15 11.23
CA VAL A 234 1.00 -3.06 11.83
C VAL A 234 1.46 -2.92 13.28
N GLY A 235 2.13 -1.82 13.58
CA GLY A 235 2.75 -1.63 14.89
C GLY A 235 3.79 -2.72 15.21
N HIS A 236 3.48 -3.57 16.19
CA HIS A 236 4.36 -4.63 16.69
C HIS A 236 3.93 -6.05 16.26
N GLU A 237 2.83 -6.18 15.50
CA GLU A 237 2.35 -7.45 14.98
C GLU A 237 2.60 -7.54 13.47
N THR A 238 2.82 -8.75 12.95
CA THR A 238 2.95 -9.00 11.52
C THR A 238 2.07 -10.17 11.13
N VAL A 239 1.21 -9.94 10.14
CA VAL A 239 0.23 -10.91 9.65
C VAL A 239 0.22 -10.93 8.14
N MET A 240 -0.20 -12.03 7.54
CA MET A 240 -0.47 -12.07 6.10
C MET A 240 -1.75 -11.31 5.76
N GLY A 241 -1.72 -10.56 4.67
CA GLY A 241 -2.90 -9.85 4.17
C GLY A 241 -2.94 -9.79 2.65
N ARG A 242 -4.15 -9.81 2.08
CA ARG A 242 -4.39 -9.54 0.66
C ARG A 242 -4.65 -8.05 0.48
N VAL A 243 -4.14 -7.49 -0.61
CA VAL A 243 -4.27 -6.05 -0.87
C VAL A 243 -5.06 -5.78 -2.16
N MET A 244 -5.91 -4.75 -2.14
CA MET A 244 -6.57 -4.22 -3.34
C MET A 244 -6.24 -2.74 -3.46
N PHE A 245 -5.61 -2.34 -4.56
CA PHE A 245 -5.21 -0.97 -4.80
C PHE A 245 -6.30 -0.16 -5.47
N PHE A 246 -6.36 1.12 -5.12
CA PHE A 246 -7.24 2.08 -5.75
C PHE A 246 -6.66 3.50 -5.67
N SER A 247 -7.08 4.34 -6.61
CA SER A 247 -6.62 5.71 -6.80
C SER A 247 -7.81 6.68 -6.77
N PRO A 248 -7.58 8.00 -6.71
CA PRO A 248 -8.64 8.95 -7.04
C PRO A 248 -9.03 8.80 -8.52
N ALA A 249 -10.08 9.49 -8.97
CA ALA A 249 -10.38 9.56 -10.40
C ALA A 249 -9.28 10.38 -11.12
N PRO A 250 -9.01 10.15 -12.41
CA PRO A 250 -7.97 10.89 -13.16
C PRO A 250 -8.09 12.42 -13.10
N ALA A 251 -9.32 12.94 -13.04
CA ALA A 251 -9.57 14.38 -12.88
C ALA A 251 -9.05 14.94 -11.54
N ASP A 252 -8.97 14.08 -10.51
CA ASP A 252 -8.69 14.46 -9.13
C ASP A 252 -7.25 14.09 -8.71
N PHE A 253 -6.38 13.68 -9.65
CA PHE A 253 -5.00 13.27 -9.36
C PHE A 253 -4.16 14.37 -8.67
N ASN A 254 -4.53 15.64 -8.88
CA ASN A 254 -3.85 16.81 -8.34
C ASN A 254 -4.49 17.38 -7.06
N GLU A 255 -5.58 16.80 -6.57
CA GLU A 255 -6.22 17.27 -5.33
C GLU A 255 -5.23 17.26 -4.16
N GLU A 256 -5.49 18.15 -3.19
CA GLU A 256 -4.70 18.19 -1.96
C GLU A 256 -4.95 16.94 -1.12
N ILE A 257 -3.86 16.44 -0.54
CA ILE A 257 -3.88 15.27 0.33
C ILE A 257 -4.39 15.70 1.70
N GLN A 258 -5.54 15.15 2.11
CA GLN A 258 -5.94 15.19 3.52
C GLN A 258 -5.14 14.12 4.27
N GLU A 259 -4.22 14.55 5.12
CA GLU A 259 -3.45 13.62 5.94
C GLU A 259 -4.36 12.96 6.99
N ASN A 260 -4.15 11.66 7.22
CA ASN A 260 -4.78 10.89 8.31
C ASN A 260 -6.31 10.77 8.26
N VAL A 261 -6.96 11.15 7.16
CA VAL A 261 -8.42 11.03 6.98
C VAL A 261 -8.72 10.28 5.68
N PHE A 262 -9.81 9.51 5.67
CA PHE A 262 -10.34 8.87 4.47
C PHE A 262 -11.79 9.33 4.24
N ASP A 263 -12.09 9.75 3.01
CA ASP A 263 -13.40 10.27 2.64
C ASP A 263 -14.23 9.18 1.93
N PHE A 264 -15.29 8.71 2.59
CA PHE A 264 -16.20 7.70 2.03
C PHE A 264 -17.18 8.27 0.99
N GLU A 265 -17.31 9.59 0.90
CA GLU A 265 -18.24 10.20 -0.04
C GLU A 265 -17.69 10.28 -1.46
N LYS A 266 -16.35 10.26 -1.61
CA LYS A 266 -15.66 10.30 -2.90
C LYS A 266 -15.69 8.95 -3.63
N ASP A 267 -15.73 9.03 -4.94
CA ASP A 267 -15.56 7.90 -5.85
C ASP A 267 -14.06 7.61 -6.06
N TYR A 268 -13.69 6.33 -6.02
CA TYR A 268 -12.32 5.88 -6.23
C TYR A 268 -12.21 4.92 -7.42
N LEU A 269 -11.15 5.05 -8.19
CA LEU A 269 -10.88 4.18 -9.33
C LEU A 269 -10.09 2.95 -8.86
N TYR A 270 -10.64 1.77 -9.10
CA TYR A 270 -9.96 0.50 -8.87
C TYR A 270 -8.72 0.39 -9.75
N GLN A 271 -7.63 -0.15 -9.19
CA GLN A 271 -6.39 -0.42 -9.91
C GLN A 271 -6.01 -1.91 -9.82
N GLU A 272 -5.65 -2.53 -10.96
CA GLU A 272 -5.11 -3.90 -10.96
C GLU A 272 -3.68 -3.93 -10.40
N GLU A 273 -2.95 -2.81 -10.49
CA GLU A 273 -1.60 -2.62 -9.95
C GLU A 273 -1.42 -1.19 -9.43
N TYR A 274 -0.58 -1.00 -8.40
CA TYR A 274 -0.17 0.35 -7.97
C TYR A 274 0.47 1.15 -9.12
N LEU A 275 -0.01 2.38 -9.31
CA LEU A 275 0.50 3.26 -10.36
C LEU A 275 1.88 3.81 -9.95
N SER A 276 2.90 3.48 -10.72
CA SER A 276 4.27 3.98 -10.50
C SER A 276 4.92 4.38 -11.83
N LYS A 277 5.99 5.17 -11.79
CA LYS A 277 6.70 5.57 -13.03
C LYS A 277 7.25 4.36 -13.80
N ASP A 278 7.52 3.26 -13.09
CA ASP A 278 8.12 2.05 -13.65
C ASP A 278 7.09 1.10 -14.32
N SER A 279 5.79 1.27 -14.08
CA SER A 279 4.77 0.30 -14.54
C SER A 279 4.54 0.27 -16.06
N ASN A 280 5.20 1.15 -16.82
CA ASN A 280 5.12 1.21 -18.29
C ASN A 280 6.34 0.61 -19.01
N SER A 281 7.26 -0.06 -18.32
CA SER A 281 8.40 -0.75 -18.98
C SER A 281 8.08 -2.19 -19.42
N SER A 282 6.84 -2.47 -19.86
CA SER A 282 6.54 -3.67 -20.64
C SER A 282 6.90 -3.41 -22.10
N GLU A 283 7.76 -4.24 -22.67
CA GLU A 283 8.48 -4.07 -23.95
C GLU A 283 7.63 -3.93 -25.23
N GLU A 284 6.30 -3.82 -25.17
CA GLU A 284 5.43 -3.83 -26.35
C GLU A 284 5.02 -2.44 -26.89
N ASN A 285 5.38 -1.33 -26.23
CA ASN A 285 4.95 0.03 -26.66
C ASN A 285 6.11 0.99 -26.98
N LYS A 286 7.21 0.50 -27.57
CA LYS A 286 8.35 1.36 -27.99
C LYS A 286 8.20 2.02 -29.37
N GLU A 287 7.07 1.88 -30.07
CA GLU A 287 6.92 2.43 -31.43
C GLU A 287 6.01 3.65 -31.58
N ASN A 288 5.47 4.22 -30.49
CA ASN A 288 4.74 5.50 -30.57
C ASN A 288 5.20 6.46 -29.48
N ASP A 289 6.38 7.07 -29.71
CA ASP A 289 6.85 8.25 -28.97
C ASP A 289 6.00 9.47 -29.37
N GLN A 290 4.81 9.57 -28.77
CA GLN A 290 4.24 10.85 -28.38
C GLN A 290 4.18 10.86 -26.86
N ALA A 291 5.22 11.43 -26.25
CA ALA A 291 5.37 11.58 -24.81
C ALA A 291 4.26 12.47 -24.22
N GLY A 292 3.13 11.86 -23.87
CA GLY A 292 2.26 12.39 -22.83
C GLY A 292 2.84 11.96 -21.48
N GLU A 293 3.26 12.91 -20.64
CA GLU A 293 3.59 12.60 -19.24
C GLU A 293 2.37 11.90 -18.60
N VAL A 294 2.52 10.63 -18.23
CA VAL A 294 1.47 9.91 -17.51
C VAL A 294 1.39 10.55 -16.12
N GLN A 295 0.37 11.38 -15.93
CA GLN A 295 0.11 12.02 -14.66
C GLN A 295 -0.17 10.94 -13.61
N LEU A 296 0.63 10.92 -12.55
CA LEU A 296 0.46 10.00 -11.43
C LEU A 296 -0.33 10.68 -10.31
N PRO A 297 -1.22 9.94 -9.61
CA PRO A 297 -1.93 10.50 -8.47
C PRO A 297 -0.96 10.83 -7.33
N ARG A 298 -1.21 11.95 -6.65
CA ARG A 298 -0.42 12.35 -5.47
C ARG A 298 -0.55 11.37 -4.30
N GLN A 299 -1.69 10.69 -4.19
CA GLN A 299 -1.97 9.70 -3.16
C GLN A 299 -2.71 8.51 -3.75
N GLN A 300 -2.37 7.32 -3.26
CA GLN A 300 -3.06 6.08 -3.54
C GLN A 300 -3.35 5.36 -2.23
N TRP A 301 -4.28 4.43 -2.28
CA TRP A 301 -4.72 3.67 -1.12
C TRP A 301 -4.75 2.18 -1.44
N ALA A 302 -4.79 1.39 -0.37
CA ALA A 302 -5.09 -0.02 -0.47
C ALA A 302 -6.12 -0.41 0.59
N LEU A 303 -7.00 -1.32 0.21
CA LEU A 303 -7.75 -2.14 1.15
C LEU A 303 -6.90 -3.35 1.47
N VAL A 304 -6.58 -3.55 2.74
CA VAL A 304 -5.88 -4.73 3.27
C VAL A 304 -6.90 -5.61 3.97
N GLU A 305 -6.98 -6.86 3.56
CA GLU A 305 -7.78 -7.90 4.21
C GLU A 305 -6.83 -8.86 4.93
N PHE A 306 -6.86 -8.86 6.26
CA PHE A 306 -5.92 -9.66 7.06
C PHE A 306 -6.40 -11.12 7.16
N GLU A 307 -5.48 -12.08 7.04
CA GLU A 307 -5.81 -13.50 7.24
C GLU A 307 -6.10 -13.83 8.70
N LYS A 308 -5.49 -13.08 9.62
CA LYS A 308 -5.79 -13.11 11.06
C LYS A 308 -6.06 -11.68 11.52
N PRO A 309 -6.98 -11.45 12.47
CA PRO A 309 -7.22 -10.12 13.00
C PRO A 309 -5.97 -9.57 13.68
N VAL A 310 -5.83 -8.25 13.66
CA VAL A 310 -4.68 -7.52 14.22
C VAL A 310 -5.16 -6.52 15.25
N THR A 311 -4.47 -6.44 16.39
CA THR A 311 -4.77 -5.42 17.40
C THR A 311 -3.81 -4.25 17.26
N CYS A 312 -4.33 -3.06 16.96
CA CYS A 312 -3.49 -1.89 16.70
C CYS A 312 -4.16 -0.58 17.08
N PRO A 313 -3.38 0.48 17.40
CA PRO A 313 -3.94 1.81 17.58
C PRO A 313 -4.43 2.40 16.25
N LYS A 314 -5.31 3.39 16.33
CA LYS A 314 -5.73 4.18 15.16
C LYS A 314 -4.52 4.88 14.56
N LEU A 315 -4.54 5.12 13.25
CA LEU A 315 -3.45 5.82 12.53
C LEU A 315 -2.08 5.14 12.68
N SER A 316 -2.06 3.83 12.90
CA SER A 316 -0.82 3.05 12.96
C SER A 316 -0.04 3.11 11.64
N LEU A 317 1.27 3.14 11.74
CA LEU A 317 2.16 2.87 10.61
C LEU A 317 2.00 1.41 10.14
N VAL A 318 1.87 1.24 8.83
CA VAL A 318 1.73 -0.06 8.15
C VAL A 318 2.88 -0.24 7.17
N ILE A 319 3.49 -1.42 7.16
CA ILE A 319 4.54 -1.81 6.21
C ILE A 319 4.15 -3.15 5.56
N GLY A 320 4.09 -3.17 4.22
CA GLY A 320 3.88 -4.39 3.44
C GLY A 320 5.20 -4.92 2.91
N SER A 321 5.45 -6.22 3.09
CA SER A 321 6.72 -6.87 2.73
C SER A 321 6.52 -8.25 2.10
N LYS A 322 7.52 -8.72 1.35
CA LYS A 322 7.62 -10.09 0.82
C LYS A 322 8.73 -10.83 1.56
N LEU A 323 8.41 -11.38 2.73
CA LEU A 323 9.42 -12.03 3.59
C LEU A 323 9.69 -13.50 3.22
N ASP A 324 8.86 -14.10 2.35
CA ASP A 324 9.04 -15.47 1.85
C ASP A 324 10.17 -15.60 0.80
N THR A 325 10.76 -14.49 0.36
CA THR A 325 11.88 -14.49 -0.58
C THR A 325 13.16 -14.97 0.09
N ASP A 326 14.07 -15.54 -0.69
CA ASP A 326 15.40 -15.98 -0.24
C ASP A 326 16.09 -14.91 0.64
N ILE A 327 16.63 -15.36 1.77
CA ILE A 327 17.35 -14.52 2.75
C ILE A 327 18.61 -13.91 2.12
N HIS A 328 19.17 -14.56 1.10
CA HIS A 328 20.33 -14.08 0.35
C HIS A 328 19.96 -13.27 -0.90
N ALA A 329 18.67 -12.99 -1.13
CA ALA A 329 18.26 -12.17 -2.25
C ALA A 329 18.88 -10.76 -2.16
N ASN A 330 19.42 -10.27 -3.28
CA ASN A 330 20.03 -8.94 -3.38
C ASN A 330 19.01 -7.83 -3.68
N THR A 331 17.78 -7.98 -3.21
CA THR A 331 16.68 -7.03 -3.46
C THR A 331 15.96 -6.68 -2.16
N CYS A 332 15.51 -5.43 -2.05
CA CYS A 332 14.71 -5.01 -0.91
C CYS A 332 13.39 -5.79 -0.87
N ARG A 333 13.03 -6.32 0.30
CA ARG A 333 11.79 -7.09 0.52
C ARG A 333 10.63 -6.23 1.01
N LEU A 334 10.91 -5.01 1.43
CA LEU A 334 9.90 -4.05 1.88
C LEU A 334 9.26 -3.43 0.64
N ALA A 335 7.97 -3.67 0.44
CA ALA A 335 7.27 -3.36 -0.80
C ALA A 335 6.60 -1.98 -0.79
N PHE A 336 5.92 -1.66 0.32
CA PHE A 336 5.23 -0.39 0.49
C PHE A 336 5.10 -0.04 1.98
N HIS A 337 4.81 1.22 2.26
CA HIS A 337 4.45 1.69 3.59
C HIS A 337 3.31 2.71 3.52
N GLY A 338 2.68 2.96 4.67
CA GLY A 338 1.58 3.90 4.76
C GLY A 338 0.98 3.97 6.15
N VAL A 339 -0.14 4.67 6.26
CA VAL A 339 -0.84 4.89 7.53
C VAL A 339 -2.21 4.21 7.46
N LEU A 340 -2.58 3.55 8.54
CA LEU A 340 -3.91 2.96 8.71
C LEU A 340 -4.95 4.07 8.93
N LEU A 341 -5.76 4.35 7.90
CA LEU A 341 -6.73 5.44 7.95
C LEU A 341 -8.04 4.98 8.60
N GLN A 342 -8.54 3.82 8.19
CA GLN A 342 -9.79 3.27 8.72
C GLN A 342 -9.71 1.76 8.85
N GLY A 343 -9.92 1.25 10.06
CA GLY A 343 -10.07 -0.19 10.33
C GLY A 343 -11.52 -0.58 10.57
N THR A 344 -11.82 -1.88 10.44
CA THR A 344 -13.12 -2.46 10.79
C THR A 344 -12.96 -3.64 11.74
N GLU A 345 -13.67 -3.60 12.86
CA GLU A 345 -13.73 -4.67 13.87
C GLU A 345 -14.77 -5.75 13.54
N ASP A 346 -15.69 -5.45 12.62
CA ASP A 346 -16.72 -6.40 12.20
C ASP A 346 -16.11 -7.52 11.36
N LYS A 347 -16.43 -8.76 11.70
CA LYS A 347 -16.06 -9.95 10.92
C LYS A 347 -16.81 -10.03 9.59
N ASN A 348 -18.02 -9.49 9.53
CA ASN A 348 -18.86 -9.44 8.35
C ASN A 348 -18.68 -8.12 7.58
N TYR A 349 -17.49 -7.52 7.67
CA TYR A 349 -17.15 -6.25 7.04
C TYR A 349 -17.45 -6.21 5.53
N THR A 350 -17.50 -7.36 4.86
CA THR A 350 -17.87 -7.47 3.44
C THR A 350 -19.27 -6.95 3.15
N GLU A 351 -20.19 -7.02 4.12
CA GLU A 351 -21.57 -6.57 3.98
C GLU A 351 -21.82 -5.24 4.69
N THR A 352 -21.10 -4.95 5.77
CA THR A 352 -21.37 -3.78 6.62
C THR A 352 -20.43 -2.59 6.34
N PHE A 353 -19.21 -2.86 5.91
CA PHE A 353 -18.16 -1.84 5.72
C PHE A 353 -17.83 -1.62 4.23
N LEU A 354 -17.58 -2.69 3.46
CA LEU A 354 -17.17 -2.57 2.06
C LEU A 354 -18.20 -1.85 1.17
N PRO A 355 -19.53 -1.99 1.34
CA PRO A 355 -20.48 -1.26 0.51
C PRO A 355 -20.43 0.27 0.68
N LYS A 356 -19.84 0.77 1.77
CA LYS A 356 -19.59 2.21 1.97
C LYS A 356 -18.45 2.73 1.10
N LEU A 357 -17.53 1.84 0.68
CA LEU A 357 -16.36 2.19 -0.12
C LEU A 357 -16.73 2.26 -1.61
N LYS A 358 -16.82 3.48 -2.15
CA LYS A 358 -17.22 3.77 -3.54
C LYS A 358 -16.08 3.53 -4.55
N VAL A 359 -15.50 2.32 -4.56
CA VAL A 359 -14.47 1.92 -5.53
C VAL A 359 -15.15 1.33 -6.78
N TYR A 360 -14.85 1.88 -7.96
CA TYR A 360 -15.42 1.43 -9.23
C TYR A 360 -14.36 1.00 -10.25
N LYS A 361 -14.72 0.07 -11.13
CA LYS A 361 -14.00 -0.23 -12.37
C LYS A 361 -14.68 0.51 -13.51
N LEU A 362 -13.92 1.29 -14.28
CA LEU A 362 -14.41 1.82 -15.55
C LEU A 362 -14.51 0.65 -16.54
N LYS A 363 -15.70 0.43 -17.08
CA LYS A 363 -15.95 -0.63 -18.05
C LYS A 363 -16.27 -0.01 -19.39
N HIS A 364 -15.50 -0.42 -20.39
CA HIS A 364 -15.72 -0.14 -21.78
C HIS A 364 -16.12 -1.43 -22.47
N LYS A 365 -17.24 -1.40 -23.18
CA LYS A 365 -17.68 -2.50 -24.03
C LYS A 365 -17.92 -1.96 -25.42
N GLU A 366 -17.49 -2.74 -26.41
CA GLU A 366 -17.68 -2.42 -27.81
C GLU A 366 -18.55 -3.48 -28.49
N GLY A 367 -19.41 -3.00 -29.38
CA GLY A 367 -20.29 -3.82 -30.20
C GLY A 367 -20.39 -3.25 -31.61
N GLN A 368 -21.27 -3.83 -32.41
CA GLN A 368 -21.51 -3.39 -33.78
C GLN A 368 -23.00 -3.24 -34.03
N VAL A 369 -23.36 -2.24 -34.84
CA VAL A 369 -24.70 -2.15 -35.38
C VAL A 369 -24.88 -3.24 -36.44
N GLU A 370 -25.89 -4.09 -36.26
CA GLU A 370 -26.21 -5.17 -37.21
C GLU A 370 -27.16 -4.70 -38.30
N ARG A 371 -28.23 -4.00 -37.92
CA ARG A 371 -29.23 -3.47 -38.83
C ARG A 371 -29.98 -2.31 -38.22
N VAL A 372 -30.51 -1.44 -39.08
CA VAL A 372 -31.48 -0.39 -38.73
C VAL A 372 -32.88 -1.00 -38.74
N MET A 373 -33.71 -0.65 -37.76
CA MET A 373 -35.14 -1.01 -37.77
C MET A 373 -35.98 0.13 -38.32
N ASP A 374 -35.75 1.33 -37.80
CA ASP A 374 -36.42 2.56 -38.17
C ASP A 374 -35.46 3.74 -37.95
N ASP A 375 -35.91 4.96 -38.22
CA ASP A 375 -35.09 6.17 -38.13
C ASP A 375 -34.56 6.48 -36.73
N TYR A 376 -35.13 5.87 -35.69
CA TYR A 376 -34.81 6.09 -34.29
C TYR A 376 -34.33 4.81 -33.59
N SER A 377 -34.21 3.68 -34.29
CA SER A 377 -33.93 2.39 -33.66
C SER A 377 -32.97 1.54 -34.47
N VAL A 378 -31.96 1.01 -33.77
CA VAL A 378 -30.97 0.09 -34.36
C VAL A 378 -30.86 -1.19 -33.52
N ILE A 379 -30.52 -2.29 -34.18
CA ILE A 379 -30.17 -3.55 -33.51
C ILE A 379 -28.66 -3.65 -33.42
N GLY A 380 -28.16 -3.71 -32.18
CA GLY A 380 -26.78 -3.98 -31.86
C GLY A 380 -26.51 -5.47 -31.66
N ARG A 381 -25.28 -5.88 -31.93
CA ARG A 381 -24.74 -7.22 -31.65
C ARG A 381 -23.32 -7.12 -31.09
N SER A 382 -22.82 -8.25 -30.59
CA SER A 382 -21.44 -8.42 -30.12
C SER A 382 -21.00 -7.58 -28.91
N LEU A 383 -21.90 -6.80 -28.30
CA LEU A 383 -21.64 -6.06 -27.05
C LEU A 383 -21.76 -6.96 -25.80
N PHE A 384 -22.62 -7.98 -25.87
CA PHE A 384 -22.94 -8.88 -24.76
C PHE A 384 -22.78 -10.34 -25.18
N LYS A 385 -22.33 -11.18 -24.24
CA LYS A 385 -22.35 -12.64 -24.41
C LYS A 385 -23.80 -13.13 -24.34
N LYS A 386 -24.11 -14.27 -24.99
CA LYS A 386 -25.47 -14.83 -25.02
C LYS A 386 -26.09 -15.03 -23.63
N GLU A 387 -25.28 -15.37 -22.64
CA GLU A 387 -25.66 -15.59 -21.23
C GLU A 387 -25.84 -14.30 -20.40
N THR A 388 -25.57 -13.13 -20.99
CA THR A 388 -25.66 -11.86 -20.27
C THR A 388 -27.12 -11.45 -20.12
N ASN A 389 -27.57 -11.18 -18.89
CA ASN A 389 -28.87 -10.55 -18.68
C ASN A 389 -28.80 -9.11 -19.21
N ILE A 390 -29.49 -8.82 -20.32
CA ILE A 390 -29.46 -7.48 -20.97
C ILE A 390 -30.31 -6.48 -20.17
N GLN A 391 -31.27 -6.94 -19.36
CA GLN A 391 -32.19 -6.06 -18.61
C GLN A 391 -31.47 -5.11 -17.66
N ILE A 392 -30.34 -5.52 -17.09
CA ILE A 392 -29.55 -4.65 -16.20
C ILE A 392 -28.88 -3.48 -16.94
N PHE A 393 -28.76 -3.55 -18.27
CA PHE A 393 -28.16 -2.50 -19.11
C PHE A 393 -29.21 -1.61 -19.79
N VAL A 394 -30.50 -1.90 -19.63
CA VAL A 394 -31.58 -1.11 -20.21
C VAL A 394 -31.59 0.28 -19.57
N GLY A 395 -31.74 1.32 -20.40
CA GLY A 395 -31.64 2.72 -20.00
C GLY A 395 -30.23 3.31 -20.04
N LEU A 396 -29.19 2.49 -20.23
CA LEU A 396 -27.83 3.01 -20.37
C LEU A 396 -27.60 3.64 -21.75
N LYS A 397 -26.91 4.78 -21.75
CA LYS A 397 -26.46 5.51 -22.93
C LYS A 397 -25.33 4.77 -23.64
N VAL A 398 -25.36 4.74 -24.96
CA VAL A 398 -24.32 4.22 -25.85
C VAL A 398 -23.99 5.26 -26.89
N LYS A 399 -22.76 5.26 -27.38
CA LYS A 399 -22.33 6.16 -28.45
C LYS A 399 -21.99 5.36 -29.70
N LEU A 400 -22.49 5.81 -30.86
CA LEU A 400 -22.11 5.24 -32.14
C LEU A 400 -20.80 5.86 -32.63
N SER A 401 -20.02 5.13 -33.43
CA SER A 401 -18.80 5.67 -34.09
C SER A 401 -19.07 6.89 -34.96
N THR A 402 -20.30 7.06 -35.42
CA THR A 402 -20.82 8.18 -36.22
C THR A 402 -21.23 9.39 -35.36
N GLY A 403 -21.10 9.27 -34.04
CA GLY A 403 -21.25 10.35 -33.07
C GLY A 403 -22.65 10.52 -32.49
N GLU A 404 -23.63 9.71 -32.87
CA GLU A 404 -24.96 9.72 -32.26
C GLU A 404 -24.99 9.05 -30.88
N ASP A 405 -25.78 9.62 -29.99
CA ASP A 405 -26.08 9.07 -28.68
C ASP A 405 -27.37 8.22 -28.74
N GLY A 406 -27.29 7.00 -28.24
CA GLY A 406 -28.40 6.07 -28.14
C GLY A 406 -28.62 5.58 -26.71
N ILE A 407 -29.73 4.90 -26.47
CA ILE A 407 -30.12 4.32 -25.18
C ILE A 407 -30.50 2.87 -25.43
N ILE A 408 -29.97 1.95 -24.61
CA ILE A 408 -30.34 0.53 -24.69
C ILE A 408 -31.80 0.36 -24.26
N ASP A 409 -32.64 -0.14 -25.16
CA ASP A 409 -34.10 -0.28 -24.99
C ASP A 409 -34.49 -1.69 -24.49
N GLY A 410 -33.68 -2.71 -24.80
CA GLY A 410 -33.96 -4.09 -24.38
C GLY A 410 -33.19 -5.16 -25.16
N GLY A 411 -33.36 -6.42 -24.74
CA GLY A 411 -32.87 -7.58 -25.50
C GLY A 411 -33.70 -7.81 -26.78
N PHE A 412 -33.07 -8.34 -27.82
CA PHE A 412 -33.71 -8.66 -29.09
C PHE A 412 -33.45 -10.12 -29.51
N GLY A 413 -34.47 -10.99 -29.36
CA GLY A 413 -34.36 -12.42 -29.68
C GLY A 413 -33.43 -13.21 -28.75
N GLN A 414 -32.98 -14.40 -29.18
CA GLN A 414 -32.23 -15.35 -28.33
C GLN A 414 -30.69 -15.27 -28.49
N SER A 415 -30.16 -14.28 -29.21
CA SER A 415 -28.76 -14.30 -29.70
C SER A 415 -27.83 -13.24 -29.12
N GLY A 416 -28.15 -12.67 -27.94
CA GLY A 416 -27.34 -11.59 -27.33
C GLY A 416 -27.40 -10.26 -28.09
N LYS A 417 -28.35 -10.14 -29.04
CA LYS A 417 -28.68 -8.90 -29.72
C LYS A 417 -29.54 -8.03 -28.83
N PHE A 418 -29.49 -6.73 -29.05
CA PHE A 418 -30.19 -5.75 -28.24
C PHE A 418 -30.65 -4.59 -29.12
N LYS A 419 -31.71 -3.94 -28.69
CA LYS A 419 -32.27 -2.77 -29.36
C LYS A 419 -31.71 -1.51 -28.71
N ILE A 420 -31.31 -0.56 -29.54
CA ILE A 420 -30.88 0.78 -29.13
C ILE A 420 -31.87 1.77 -29.75
N ARG A 421 -32.35 2.69 -28.93
CA ARG A 421 -33.14 3.85 -29.35
C ARG A 421 -32.22 5.07 -29.44
N ILE A 422 -32.33 5.84 -30.52
CA ILE A 422 -31.54 7.04 -30.80
C ILE A 422 -32.53 8.21 -30.75
N PRO A 423 -32.58 8.98 -29.65
CA PRO A 423 -33.61 10.01 -29.45
C PRO A 423 -33.66 11.06 -30.56
N ASP A 424 -32.49 11.48 -31.04
CA ASP A 424 -32.35 12.53 -32.06
C ASP A 424 -32.42 11.99 -33.50
N GLY A 425 -32.62 10.68 -33.65
CA GLY A 425 -32.64 9.99 -34.95
C GLY A 425 -31.25 9.76 -35.55
N LEU A 426 -31.18 8.84 -36.51
CA LEU A 426 -29.96 8.51 -37.23
C LEU A 426 -29.58 9.59 -38.25
N LYS A 427 -28.29 9.97 -38.29
CA LYS A 427 -27.79 10.89 -39.33
C LYS A 427 -27.87 10.23 -40.73
N PRO A 428 -28.04 11.02 -41.80
CA PRO A 428 -28.09 10.51 -43.17
C PRO A 428 -26.86 9.66 -43.54
N ASP A 429 -25.67 10.11 -43.13
CA ASP A 429 -24.40 9.43 -43.40
C ASP A 429 -24.36 8.04 -42.73
N THR A 430 -24.86 7.94 -41.51
CA THR A 430 -24.98 6.69 -40.75
C THR A 430 -25.95 5.73 -41.43
N LYS A 431 -27.09 6.25 -41.93
CA LYS A 431 -28.05 5.43 -42.71
C LYS A 431 -27.39 4.87 -43.97
N MET A 432 -26.64 5.67 -44.71
CA MET A 432 -25.92 5.23 -45.93
C MET A 432 -24.88 4.14 -45.62
N LEU A 433 -24.06 4.32 -44.58
CA LEU A 433 -23.08 3.33 -44.15
C LEU A 433 -23.73 1.98 -43.79
N LEU A 434 -24.86 2.02 -43.08
CA LEU A 434 -25.58 0.82 -42.66
C LEU A 434 -26.36 0.14 -43.80
N THR A 435 -26.83 0.87 -44.82
CA THR A 435 -27.48 0.28 -46.01
C THR A 435 -26.47 -0.40 -46.94
N VAL A 436 -25.27 0.17 -47.09
CA VAL A 436 -24.19 -0.43 -47.90
C VAL A 436 -23.71 -1.74 -47.26
N ALA A 437 -23.56 -1.77 -45.93
CA ALA A 437 -23.16 -2.97 -45.18
C ALA A 437 -24.19 -4.12 -45.27
N SER A 438 -25.49 -3.81 -45.29
CA SER A 438 -26.56 -4.81 -45.35
C SER A 438 -26.78 -5.39 -46.75
N LYS A 439 -26.59 -4.61 -47.83
CA LYS A 439 -26.62 -5.10 -49.22
C LYS A 439 -25.48 -6.06 -49.57
N LYS A 440 -24.30 -5.90 -48.96
CA LYS A 440 -23.15 -6.82 -49.17
C LYS A 440 -23.39 -8.19 -48.52
N LYS A 441 -24.06 -8.23 -47.37
CA LYS A 441 -24.38 -9.47 -46.64
C LYS A 441 -25.43 -10.34 -47.34
N SER A 442 -26.38 -9.74 -48.07
CA SER A 442 -27.36 -10.48 -48.89
C SER A 442 -26.77 -11.08 -50.16
N LYS A 443 -25.65 -10.56 -50.67
CA LYS A 443 -24.97 -11.08 -51.87
C LYS A 443 -24.06 -12.28 -51.57
N ALA A 444 -23.54 -12.41 -50.35
CA ALA A 444 -22.69 -13.54 -49.96
C ALA A 444 -23.44 -14.86 -49.67
N GLY A 445 -24.79 -14.84 -49.66
CA GLY A 445 -25.63 -16.02 -49.40
C GLY A 445 -26.22 -16.69 -50.65
N LYS A 446 -25.99 -16.16 -51.85
CA LYS A 446 -26.36 -16.80 -53.12
C LYS A 446 -25.07 -17.15 -53.85
N GLY A 447 -24.74 -18.44 -53.85
CA GLY A 447 -23.68 -18.96 -54.69
C GLY A 447 -24.02 -18.72 -56.16
N ASP A 448 -23.16 -17.99 -56.85
CA ASP A 448 -22.96 -18.21 -58.27
C ASP A 448 -21.52 -17.88 -58.65
N THR A 449 -20.91 -18.81 -59.36
CA THR A 449 -19.52 -18.79 -59.83
C THR A 449 -19.41 -17.95 -61.08
N THR A 450 -18.61 -16.88 -61.05
CA THR A 450 -17.91 -16.38 -62.25
C THR A 450 -16.77 -15.47 -61.82
N LYS A 451 -15.56 -15.78 -62.33
CA LYS A 451 -14.35 -14.97 -62.24
C LYS A 451 -14.36 -13.96 -63.37
N GLU A 452 -14.02 -12.71 -63.08
CA GLU A 452 -13.24 -11.84 -63.97
C GLU A 452 -12.70 -10.64 -63.19
N ASP A 453 -11.46 -10.27 -63.53
CA ASP A 453 -10.57 -9.29 -62.89
C ASP A 453 -10.93 -7.83 -63.22
N GLU A 454 -10.79 -6.91 -62.25
CA GLU A 454 -9.83 -5.78 -62.33
C GLU A 454 -10.05 -4.73 -61.22
N SER A 455 -8.90 -4.35 -60.62
CA SER A 455 -8.50 -3.09 -59.99
C SER A 455 -9.53 -2.04 -59.49
N SER A 456 -9.60 -1.86 -58.16
CA SER A 456 -9.67 -0.54 -57.49
C SER A 456 -9.41 -0.67 -55.98
N LYS A 457 -8.46 0.12 -55.48
CA LYS A 457 -8.10 0.25 -54.05
C LYS A 457 -9.10 1.16 -53.30
N ASN A 458 -9.37 0.80 -52.04
CA ASN A 458 -9.85 1.61 -50.89
C ASN A 458 -11.26 2.25 -51.06
N ASP A 459 -12.28 2.01 -50.24
CA ASP A 459 -12.31 1.89 -48.78
C ASP A 459 -13.16 0.69 -48.30
N ALA A 460 -12.62 -0.09 -47.38
CA ALA A 460 -13.42 -1.04 -46.61
C ALA A 460 -14.34 -0.22 -45.68
N ALA A 461 -15.63 -0.08 -46.02
CA ALA A 461 -16.61 0.58 -45.16
C ALA A 461 -16.60 -0.08 -43.76
N GLN A 462 -16.04 0.62 -42.78
CA GLN A 462 -15.92 0.12 -41.42
C GLN A 462 -17.32 -0.05 -40.81
N PRO A 463 -17.60 -1.16 -40.10
CA PRO A 463 -18.87 -1.35 -39.43
C PRO A 463 -19.06 -0.28 -38.36
N VAL A 464 -20.26 0.32 -38.28
CA VAL A 464 -20.59 1.29 -37.22
C VAL A 464 -20.47 0.60 -35.87
N THR A 465 -19.53 1.06 -35.04
CA THR A 465 -19.31 0.50 -33.70
C THR A 465 -20.21 1.17 -32.67
N ILE A 466 -20.53 0.41 -31.63
CA ILE A 466 -21.30 0.86 -30.48
C ILE A 466 -20.35 0.85 -29.29
N SER A 467 -20.18 1.98 -28.63
CA SER A 467 -19.39 2.08 -27.41
C SER A 467 -20.30 2.29 -26.19
N LEU A 468 -20.13 1.45 -25.18
CA LEU A 468 -20.79 1.56 -23.89
C LEU A 468 -19.71 1.78 -22.81
N LEU A 469 -19.73 2.94 -22.18
CA LEU A 469 -18.88 3.29 -21.04
C LEU A 469 -19.74 3.39 -19.78
N PHE A 470 -19.34 2.72 -18.70
CA PHE A 470 -20.05 2.80 -17.42
C PHE A 470 -19.12 2.49 -16.25
N LYS A 471 -19.44 3.06 -15.08
CA LYS A 471 -18.82 2.71 -13.80
C LYS A 471 -19.52 1.48 -13.24
N ARG A 472 -18.73 0.51 -12.78
CA ARG A 472 -19.22 -0.63 -12.00
C ARG A 472 -18.53 -0.66 -10.64
N TYR A 473 -19.29 -0.43 -9.58
CA TYR A 473 -18.76 -0.50 -8.22
C TYR A 473 -18.38 -1.93 -7.84
N VAL A 474 -17.24 -2.07 -7.17
CA VAL A 474 -16.64 -3.35 -6.81
C VAL A 474 -17.40 -4.00 -5.66
N PHE A 475 -17.83 -3.20 -4.69
CA PHE A 475 -18.46 -3.66 -3.45
C PHE A 475 -19.98 -3.47 -3.40
N ASP A 476 -20.59 -3.03 -4.50
CA ASP A 476 -22.03 -2.91 -4.58
C ASP A 476 -22.68 -4.29 -4.77
N MET A 477 -23.48 -4.69 -3.77
CA MET A 477 -24.23 -5.96 -3.76
C MET A 477 -25.25 -6.04 -4.91
N GLN A 478 -25.81 -4.90 -5.33
CA GLN A 478 -26.79 -4.83 -6.41
C GLN A 478 -26.12 -4.73 -7.80
N LYS A 479 -24.78 -4.64 -7.85
CA LYS A 479 -23.98 -4.49 -9.08
C LYS A 479 -24.50 -3.37 -9.98
N LYS A 480 -24.95 -2.26 -9.39
CA LYS A 480 -25.46 -1.10 -10.15
C LYS A 480 -24.37 -0.60 -11.08
N MET A 481 -24.83 -0.17 -12.24
CA MET A 481 -24.00 0.43 -13.28
C MET A 481 -24.42 1.88 -13.40
N ILE A 482 -23.46 2.79 -13.21
CA ILE A 482 -23.72 4.23 -13.26
C ILE A 482 -22.98 4.81 -14.45
N GLN A 483 -23.63 5.71 -15.17
CA GLN A 483 -23.03 6.50 -16.23
C GLN A 483 -23.01 7.97 -15.80
N SER A 484 -21.92 8.64 -16.15
CA SER A 484 -21.77 10.10 -16.06
C SER A 484 -22.55 10.78 -17.18
#